data_AF-A0A7C4GA90-F1
#
_entry.id   AF-A0A7C4GA90-F1
#
_cell.length_a   1.000
_cell.length_b   1.000
_cell.length_c   1.000
_cell.angle_alpha   90.00
_cell.angle_beta   90.00
_cell.angle_gamma   90.00
#
_symmetry.space_group_name_H-M   'P 1'
#
loop_
_entity.id
_entity.type
_entity.pdbx_description
1 polymer ?
#
loop_
_entity_poly.entity_id
_entity_poly.type
_entity_poly.pdbx_seq_one_letter_code
_entity_poly.pdbx_strand_id
1 'polypeptide(L)'
;MKRRVSGGKEFALPPEFGRRLRALRERSGLRQTDVALLLGGGRSQALVSQLETGWLRNPTLGLVVEFLRAVRAKFSEVADVLDEMAGLPPAGEMATRAAVERASAGFGARACRAAKRYDRKVAQRRAAAGRRPEPALKRVGRGQRLAQALAWRREVERRLWQQMTRENLGVEPGLVLCVALVNHGMALWAALRRGGSGPGDRQEQVVAQVEARTGIRRAAPKPAVEFVRSCVERLLAEPESSR
;
A
#
# COMPACT_ATOMS: atom_id res chain seq x y z
N MET A 1 12.57 19.42 32.12
CA MET A 1 12.36 19.99 30.77
C MET A 1 11.47 19.07 29.93
N LYS A 2 10.17 19.40 29.75
CA LYS A 2 9.27 18.67 28.85
C LYS A 2 9.57 19.11 27.40
N ARG A 3 10.14 18.24 26.57
CA ARG A 3 10.27 18.50 25.12
C ARG A 3 8.85 18.61 24.54
N ARG A 4 8.44 19.80 24.13
CA ARG A 4 7.24 19.97 23.30
C ARG A 4 7.50 19.21 22.01
N VAL A 5 6.78 18.11 21.80
CA VAL A 5 6.78 17.38 20.53
C VAL A 5 6.02 18.26 19.53
N SER A 6 6.68 19.27 18.96
CA SER A 6 6.15 20.11 17.86
C SER A 6 6.23 19.37 16.52
N GLY A 7 5.81 18.11 16.51
CA GLY A 7 5.79 17.24 15.33
C GLY A 7 4.39 17.08 14.72
N GLY A 8 3.45 17.96 15.08
CA GLY A 8 2.15 18.02 14.41
C GLY A 8 2.37 18.48 12.98
N LYS A 9 2.11 17.61 12.00
CA LYS A 9 2.04 18.04 10.59
C LYS A 9 1.00 19.15 10.51
N GLU A 10 1.44 20.32 10.08
CA GLU A 10 0.56 21.46 9.89
C GLU A 10 -0.48 21.11 8.82
N PHE A 11 -1.73 21.37 9.13
CA PHE A 11 -2.83 21.22 8.18
C PHE A 11 -2.73 22.35 7.14
N ALA A 12 -2.92 22.02 5.87
CA ALA A 12 -3.01 23.01 4.80
C ALA A 12 -4.22 22.67 3.93
N LEU A 13 -4.88 23.71 3.41
CA LEU A 13 -5.97 23.52 2.45
C LEU A 13 -5.40 23.02 1.12
N PRO A 14 -6.12 22.18 0.37
CA PRO A 14 -5.66 21.71 -0.92
C PRO A 14 -5.56 22.90 -1.88
N PRO A 15 -4.60 22.88 -2.83
CA PRO A 15 -4.45 23.97 -3.81
C PRO A 15 -5.72 24.28 -4.61
N GLU A 16 -6.58 23.27 -4.82
CA GLU A 16 -7.87 23.45 -5.50
C GLU A 16 -8.82 24.37 -4.72
N PHE A 17 -8.83 24.27 -3.38
CA PHE A 17 -9.62 25.16 -2.54
C PHE A 17 -9.16 26.61 -2.70
N GLY A 18 -7.84 26.84 -2.67
CA GLY A 18 -7.26 28.17 -2.88
C GLY A 18 -7.61 28.74 -4.26
N ARG A 19 -7.46 27.94 -5.33
CA ARG A 19 -7.84 28.32 -6.70
C ARG A 19 -9.31 28.73 -6.77
N ARG A 20 -10.19 28.00 -6.07
CA ARG A 20 -11.61 28.32 -6.04
C ARG A 20 -11.89 29.64 -5.32
N LEU A 21 -11.26 29.88 -4.16
CA LEU A 21 -11.34 31.18 -3.49
C LEU A 21 -10.85 32.34 -4.37
N ARG A 22 -9.76 32.14 -5.12
CA ARG A 22 -9.26 33.11 -6.09
C ARG A 22 -10.29 33.41 -7.18
N ALA A 23 -10.91 32.39 -7.76
CA ALA A 23 -11.95 32.56 -8.77
C ALA A 23 -13.16 33.34 -8.22
N LEU A 24 -13.59 33.06 -6.98
CA LEU A 24 -14.65 33.80 -6.30
C LEU A 24 -14.29 35.28 -6.12
N ARG A 25 -13.05 35.57 -5.73
CA ARG A 25 -12.55 36.95 -5.62
C ARG A 25 -12.56 37.65 -6.99
N GLU A 26 -11.97 37.02 -8.01
CA GLU A 26 -11.86 37.60 -9.36
C GLU A 26 -13.23 37.88 -9.97
N ARG A 27 -14.19 36.97 -9.81
CA ARG A 27 -15.59 37.14 -10.23
C ARG A 27 -16.30 38.30 -9.52
N SER A 28 -15.85 38.63 -8.32
CA SER A 28 -16.36 39.77 -7.54
C SER A 28 -15.67 41.10 -7.87
N GLY A 29 -14.70 41.10 -8.80
CA GLY A 29 -13.97 42.30 -9.22
C GLY A 29 -12.99 42.84 -8.17
N LEU A 30 -12.68 42.08 -7.12
CA LEU A 30 -11.82 42.53 -6.02
C LEU A 30 -10.36 42.13 -6.27
N ARG A 31 -9.43 43.01 -5.90
CA ARG A 31 -8.00 42.68 -5.77
C ARG A 31 -7.73 42.03 -4.43
N GLN A 32 -6.59 41.36 -4.29
CA GLN A 32 -6.19 40.75 -3.01
C GLN A 32 -6.05 41.80 -1.89
N THR A 33 -5.60 43.01 -2.23
CA THR A 33 -5.52 44.16 -1.32
C THR A 33 -6.89 44.56 -0.79
N ASP A 34 -7.91 44.53 -1.66
CA ASP A 34 -9.28 44.93 -1.30
C ASP A 34 -9.89 43.91 -0.34
N VAL A 35 -9.69 42.62 -0.60
CA VAL A 35 -10.10 41.55 0.32
C VAL A 35 -9.39 41.67 1.66
N ALA A 36 -8.08 41.94 1.66
CA ALA A 36 -7.32 42.11 2.90
C ALA A 36 -7.86 43.25 3.79
N LEU A 37 -8.26 44.37 3.17
CA LEU A 37 -8.93 45.48 3.86
C LEU A 37 -10.30 45.07 4.42
N LEU A 38 -11.13 44.38 3.62
CA LEU A 38 -12.47 43.94 4.02
C LEU A 38 -12.47 42.88 5.13
N LEU A 39 -11.42 42.07 5.22
CA LEU A 39 -11.27 41.10 6.31
C LEU A 39 -11.01 41.75 7.68
N GLY A 40 -10.63 43.04 7.70
CA GLY A 40 -10.34 43.78 8.93
C GLY A 40 -9.05 43.35 9.64
N GLY A 41 -8.73 44.04 10.74
CA GLY A 41 -7.68 43.62 11.68
C GLY A 41 -6.23 43.66 11.14
N GLY A 42 -5.96 44.50 10.13
CA GLY A 42 -4.59 44.66 9.61
C GLY A 42 -4.05 43.42 8.88
N ARG A 43 -4.92 42.57 8.35
CA ARG A 43 -4.49 41.42 7.54
C ARG A 43 -3.78 41.89 6.28
N SER A 44 -2.71 41.19 5.92
CA SER A 44 -1.89 41.55 4.77
C SER A 44 -2.41 40.90 3.48
N GLN A 45 -2.12 41.52 2.35
CA GLN A 45 -2.28 40.91 1.03
C GLN A 45 -1.56 39.55 0.94
N ALA A 46 -0.42 39.40 1.61
CA ALA A 46 0.33 38.15 1.65
C ALA A 46 -0.48 37.00 2.26
N LEU A 47 -1.27 37.26 3.32
CA LEU A 47 -2.17 36.26 3.90
C LEU A 47 -3.24 35.81 2.91
N VAL A 48 -3.85 36.76 2.19
CA VAL A 48 -4.84 36.47 1.14
C VAL A 48 -4.21 35.62 0.03
N SER A 49 -3.00 35.98 -0.40
CA SER A 49 -2.25 35.22 -1.41
C SER A 49 -1.92 33.79 -0.94
N GLN A 50 -1.52 33.61 0.32
CA GLN A 50 -1.28 32.29 0.90
C GLN A 50 -2.56 31.45 0.98
N LEU A 51 -3.70 32.07 1.29
CA LEU A 51 -5.00 31.40 1.30
C LEU A 51 -5.43 30.97 -0.11
N GLU A 52 -5.31 31.85 -1.10
CA GLU A 52 -5.65 31.61 -2.51
C GLU A 52 -4.72 30.60 -3.21
N THR A 53 -3.53 30.37 -2.67
CA THR A 53 -2.60 29.36 -3.19
C THR A 53 -2.70 28.03 -2.44
N GLY A 54 -3.42 27.99 -1.31
CA GLY A 54 -3.49 26.83 -0.41
C GLY A 54 -2.24 26.63 0.46
N TRP A 55 -1.31 27.59 0.48
CA TRP A 55 -0.08 27.53 1.27
C TRP A 55 -0.26 27.99 2.71
N LEU A 56 -1.38 28.63 3.02
CA LEU A 56 -1.68 29.05 4.39
C LEU A 56 -1.83 27.81 5.29
N ARG A 57 -0.99 27.77 6.33
CA ARG A 57 -0.97 26.70 7.32
C ARG A 57 -2.03 26.96 8.40
N ASN A 58 -2.76 25.91 8.75
CA ASN A 58 -3.84 25.89 9.74
C ASN A 58 -4.84 27.06 9.61
N PRO A 59 -5.40 27.32 8.41
CA PRO A 59 -6.40 28.36 8.25
C PRO A 59 -7.62 28.02 9.11
N THR A 60 -8.11 29.00 9.87
CA THR A 60 -9.31 28.81 10.68
C THR A 60 -10.55 28.83 9.77
N LEU A 61 -11.59 28.08 10.15
CA LEU A 61 -12.88 28.15 9.46
C LEU A 61 -13.45 29.58 9.46
N GLY A 62 -13.20 30.33 10.55
CA GLY A 62 -13.56 31.75 10.65
C GLY A 62 -12.94 32.61 9.55
N LEU A 63 -11.64 32.43 9.27
CA LEU A 63 -10.96 33.14 8.19
C LEU A 63 -11.58 32.82 6.81
N VAL A 64 -11.93 31.57 6.57
CA VAL A 64 -12.60 31.14 5.33
C VAL A 64 -13.98 31.81 5.21
N VAL A 65 -14.77 31.81 6.28
CA VAL A 65 -16.11 32.43 6.29
C VAL A 65 -16.02 33.94 6.07
N GLU A 66 -15.06 34.62 6.69
CA GLU A 66 -14.83 36.04 6.49
C GLU A 66 -14.37 36.36 5.07
N PHE A 67 -13.53 35.52 4.46
CA PHE A 67 -13.15 35.65 3.06
C PHE A 67 -14.39 35.56 2.16
N LEU A 68 -15.21 34.52 2.34
CA LEU A 68 -16.43 34.33 1.55
C LEU A 68 -17.40 35.52 1.73
N ARG A 69 -17.51 36.06 2.95
CA ARG A 69 -18.30 37.26 3.24
C ARG A 69 -17.77 38.48 2.49
N ALA A 70 -16.45 38.69 2.48
CA ALA A 70 -15.80 39.80 1.76
C ALA A 70 -16.08 39.75 0.25
N VAL A 71 -16.09 38.56 -0.35
CA VAL A 71 -16.39 38.36 -1.77
C VAL A 71 -17.87 38.06 -2.07
N ARG A 72 -18.77 38.19 -1.07
CA ARG A 72 -20.21 37.91 -1.18
C ARG A 72 -20.55 36.52 -1.78
N ALA A 73 -19.69 35.53 -1.53
CA ALA A 73 -19.89 34.15 -1.97
C ALA A 73 -20.61 33.32 -0.91
N LYS A 74 -21.29 32.26 -1.34
CA LYS A 74 -21.95 31.29 -0.45
C LYS A 74 -20.97 30.16 -0.09
N PHE A 75 -21.15 29.58 1.10
CA PHE A 75 -20.35 28.42 1.53
C PHE A 75 -20.51 27.21 0.60
N SER A 76 -21.70 27.03 0.01
CA SER A 76 -21.97 25.97 -0.98
C SER A 76 -21.07 26.03 -2.20
N GLU A 77 -20.46 27.18 -2.50
CA GLU A 77 -19.54 27.33 -3.63
C GLU A 77 -18.16 26.72 -3.38
N VAL A 78 -17.84 26.34 -2.14
CA VAL A 78 -16.58 25.67 -1.78
C VAL A 78 -16.80 24.37 -0.99
N ALA A 79 -18.05 24.01 -0.73
CA ALA A 79 -18.42 22.89 0.14
C ALA A 79 -17.96 21.55 -0.43
N ASP A 80 -18.03 21.35 -1.74
CA ASP A 80 -17.62 20.12 -2.42
C ASP A 80 -16.13 19.78 -2.17
N VAL A 81 -15.26 20.78 -2.20
CA VAL A 81 -13.83 20.60 -1.91
C VAL A 81 -13.62 20.25 -0.43
N LEU A 82 -14.38 20.86 0.48
CA LEU A 82 -14.31 20.54 1.91
C LEU A 82 -14.87 19.15 2.21
N ASP A 83 -15.92 18.72 1.52
CA ASP A 83 -16.50 17.39 1.62
C ASP A 83 -15.51 16.33 1.15
N GLU A 84 -14.82 16.57 0.03
CA GLU A 84 -13.74 15.70 -0.43
C GLU A 84 -12.63 15.56 0.62
N MET A 85 -12.21 16.69 1.22
CA MET A 85 -11.22 16.69 2.30
C MET A 85 -11.70 15.94 3.54
N ALA A 86 -12.94 16.14 3.94
CA ALA A 86 -13.54 15.48 5.10
C ALA A 86 -13.67 13.96 4.86
N GLY A 87 -13.80 13.54 3.60
CA GLY A 87 -13.75 12.14 3.20
C GLY A 87 -12.37 11.51 3.24
N LEU A 88 -11.29 12.30 3.36
CA LEU A 88 -9.94 11.77 3.46
C LEU A 88 -9.71 11.06 4.81
N PRO A 89 -8.87 10.02 4.83
CA PRO A 89 -8.46 9.42 6.09
C PRO A 89 -7.73 10.43 6.99
N PRO A 90 -7.79 10.28 8.33
CA PRO A 90 -7.03 11.13 9.24
C PRO A 90 -5.54 11.19 8.90
N ALA A 91 -4.88 12.30 9.20
CA ALA A 91 -3.47 12.53 8.83
C ALA A 91 -2.52 11.41 9.30
N GLY A 92 -2.73 10.85 10.51
CA GLY A 92 -1.96 9.71 11.02
C GLY A 92 -2.17 8.41 10.21
N GLU A 93 -3.39 8.20 9.71
CA GLU A 93 -3.72 7.08 8.82
C GLU A 93 -3.03 7.24 7.46
N MET A 94 -3.05 8.44 6.88
CA MET A 94 -2.34 8.74 5.64
C MET A 94 -0.83 8.53 5.79
N ALA A 95 -0.23 9.02 6.88
CA ALA A 95 1.19 8.83 7.16
C ALA A 95 1.56 7.35 7.29
N THR A 96 0.69 6.56 7.93
CA THR A 96 0.88 5.10 8.06
C THR A 96 0.80 4.41 6.69
N ARG A 97 -0.17 4.77 5.85
CA ARG A 97 -0.28 4.24 4.47
C ARG A 97 0.96 4.53 3.64
N ALA A 98 1.50 5.75 3.74
CA ALA A 98 2.74 6.14 3.06
C ALA A 98 3.96 5.37 3.62
N ALA A 99 4.00 5.08 4.92
CA ALA A 99 5.04 4.25 5.51
C ALA A 99 4.98 2.79 5.02
N VAL A 100 3.78 2.21 4.92
CA VAL A 100 3.57 0.87 4.34
C VAL A 100 4.03 0.84 2.88
N GLU A 101 3.67 1.85 2.09
CA GLU A 101 4.10 1.98 0.70
C GLU A 101 5.62 2.00 0.58
N ARG A 102 6.31 2.89 1.30
CA ARG A 102 7.77 2.98 1.31
C ARG A 102 8.43 1.65 1.71
N ALA A 103 7.94 1.02 2.78
CA ALA A 103 8.48 -0.27 3.24
C ALA A 103 8.26 -1.41 2.24
N SER A 104 7.28 -1.29 1.35
CA SER A 104 6.98 -2.31 0.32
C SER A 104 7.57 -2.01 -1.06
N ALA A 105 8.15 -0.82 -1.28
CA ALA A 105 8.60 -0.36 -2.58
C ALA A 105 9.74 -1.22 -3.18
N GLY A 106 10.62 -1.75 -2.33
CA GLY A 106 11.76 -2.58 -2.75
C GLY A 106 11.40 -3.97 -3.31
N PHE A 107 10.14 -4.40 -3.21
CA PHE A 107 9.70 -5.75 -3.62
C PHE A 107 9.02 -5.77 -5.01
N GLY A 108 9.13 -4.69 -5.75
CA GLY A 108 8.51 -4.53 -7.08
C GLY A 108 7.06 -4.06 -7.03
N ALA A 109 6.62 -3.45 -8.14
CA ALA A 109 5.35 -2.72 -8.21
C ALA A 109 4.11 -3.57 -7.90
N ARG A 110 4.09 -4.84 -8.32
CA ARG A 110 2.95 -5.75 -8.07
C ARG A 110 2.81 -6.09 -6.59
N ALA A 111 3.91 -6.39 -5.90
CA ALA A 111 3.92 -6.71 -4.47
C ALA A 111 3.56 -5.48 -3.63
N CYS A 112 4.13 -4.32 -3.96
CA CYS A 112 3.78 -3.04 -3.34
C CYS A 112 2.29 -2.72 -3.47
N ARG A 113 1.71 -2.83 -4.68
CA ARG A 113 0.25 -2.62 -4.89
C ARG A 113 -0.60 -3.58 -4.05
N ALA A 114 -0.21 -4.84 -3.95
CA ALA A 114 -0.91 -5.83 -3.14
C ALA A 114 -0.84 -5.50 -1.64
N ALA A 115 0.33 -5.10 -1.13
CA ALA A 115 0.51 -4.67 0.25
C ALA A 115 -0.36 -3.45 0.59
N LYS A 116 -0.36 -2.41 -0.26
CA LYS A 116 -1.22 -1.22 -0.11
C LYS A 116 -2.71 -1.58 -0.08
N ARG A 117 -3.16 -2.45 -1.01
CA ARG A 117 -4.56 -2.89 -1.09
C ARG A 117 -4.97 -3.67 0.16
N TYR A 118 -4.11 -4.58 0.62
CA TYR A 118 -4.35 -5.35 1.83
C TYR A 118 -4.45 -4.45 3.07
N ASP A 119 -3.50 -3.53 3.23
CA ASP A 119 -3.50 -2.57 4.34
C ASP A 119 -4.78 -1.72 4.38
N ARG A 120 -5.19 -1.16 3.23
CA ARG A 120 -6.44 -0.40 3.10
C ARG A 120 -7.66 -1.25 3.49
N LYS A 121 -7.74 -2.49 3.02
CA LYS A 121 -8.85 -3.41 3.30
C LYS A 121 -8.94 -3.75 4.79
N VAL A 122 -7.81 -3.99 5.45
CA VAL A 122 -7.77 -4.27 6.90
C VAL A 122 -8.16 -3.04 7.70
N ALA A 123 -7.63 -1.85 7.35
CA ALA A 123 -7.97 -0.60 8.01
C ALA A 123 -9.48 -0.29 7.92
N GLN A 124 -10.07 -0.43 6.72
CA GLN A 124 -11.50 -0.24 6.49
C GLN A 124 -12.35 -1.24 7.30
N ARG A 125 -11.99 -2.53 7.30
CA ARG A 125 -12.70 -3.55 8.09
C ARG A 125 -12.66 -3.27 9.59
N ARG A 126 -11.53 -2.78 10.11
CA ARG A 126 -11.41 -2.40 11.53
C ARG A 126 -12.27 -1.19 11.86
N ALA A 127 -12.25 -0.17 11.01
CA ALA A 127 -13.07 1.04 11.19
C ALA A 127 -14.56 0.70 11.17
N ALA A 128 -15.01 -0.11 10.20
CA ALA A 128 -16.40 -0.60 10.13
C ALA A 128 -16.81 -1.41 11.37
N ALA A 129 -15.87 -2.09 12.01
CA ALA A 129 -16.09 -2.82 13.26
C ALA A 129 -15.94 -1.96 14.52
N GLY A 130 -15.82 -0.62 14.40
CA GLY A 130 -15.61 0.30 15.52
C GLY A 130 -14.30 0.08 16.27
N ARG A 131 -13.34 -0.66 15.70
CA ARG A 131 -12.07 -1.00 16.37
C ARG A 131 -11.06 0.12 16.16
N ARG A 132 -10.27 0.39 17.21
CA ARG A 132 -9.15 1.35 17.14
C ARG A 132 -8.20 1.02 15.97
N PRO A 133 -7.63 2.04 15.29
CA PRO A 133 -6.60 1.84 14.28
C PRO A 133 -5.45 0.98 14.82
N GLU A 134 -4.90 0.11 13.97
CA GLU A 134 -3.75 -0.69 14.35
C GLU A 134 -2.48 0.19 14.39
N PRO A 135 -1.55 -0.04 15.35
CA PRO A 135 -0.31 0.72 15.44
C PRO A 135 0.49 0.69 14.13
N ALA A 136 1.06 1.84 13.75
CA ALA A 136 1.76 2.02 12.49
C ALA A 136 2.87 0.98 12.27
N LEU A 137 3.70 0.71 13.29
CA LEU A 137 4.77 -0.29 13.23
C LEU A 137 4.27 -1.69 12.85
N LYS A 138 3.14 -2.13 13.42
CA LYS A 138 2.55 -3.44 13.10
C LYS A 138 2.07 -3.51 11.66
N ARG A 139 1.46 -2.44 11.16
CA ARG A 139 0.98 -2.34 9.77
C ARG A 139 2.13 -2.32 8.76
N VAL A 140 3.17 -1.51 9.03
CA VAL A 140 4.39 -1.44 8.22
C VAL A 140 5.05 -2.81 8.14
N GLY A 141 5.30 -3.46 9.29
CA GLY A 141 5.89 -4.80 9.32
C GLY A 141 5.05 -5.86 8.60
N ARG A 142 3.71 -5.78 8.70
CA ARG A 142 2.81 -6.69 7.96
C ARG A 142 2.86 -6.43 6.45
N GLY A 143 2.84 -5.16 6.04
CA GLY A 143 2.94 -4.77 4.63
C GLY A 143 4.26 -5.23 4.00
N GLN A 144 5.37 -5.03 4.71
CA GLN A 144 6.70 -5.50 4.30
C GLN A 144 6.74 -7.02 4.16
N ARG A 145 6.29 -7.78 5.17
CA ARG A 145 6.25 -9.26 5.11
C ARG A 145 5.37 -9.77 3.96
N LEU A 146 4.23 -9.13 3.71
CA LEU A 146 3.36 -9.50 2.60
C LEU A 146 4.04 -9.22 1.25
N ALA A 147 4.66 -8.05 1.09
CA ALA A 147 5.36 -7.69 -0.13
C ALA A 147 6.55 -8.63 -0.38
N GLN A 148 7.34 -8.92 0.65
CA GLN A 148 8.42 -9.89 0.61
C GLN A 148 7.89 -11.28 0.20
N ALA A 149 6.87 -11.80 0.88
CA ALA A 149 6.30 -13.12 0.54
C ALA A 149 5.82 -13.19 -0.93
N LEU A 150 5.25 -12.11 -1.47
CA LEU A 150 4.82 -12.05 -2.87
C LEU A 150 5.98 -11.97 -3.85
N ALA A 151 7.02 -11.18 -3.55
CA ALA A 151 8.22 -11.12 -4.37
C ALA A 151 8.93 -12.48 -4.41
N TRP A 152 9.09 -13.11 -3.25
CA TRP A 152 9.65 -14.45 -3.12
C TRP A 152 8.85 -15.50 -3.88
N ARG A 153 7.52 -15.45 -3.77
CA ARG A 153 6.65 -16.35 -4.53
C ARG A 153 6.90 -16.24 -6.03
N ARG A 154 7.00 -15.01 -6.55
CA ARG A 154 7.25 -14.77 -7.96
C ARG A 154 8.63 -15.26 -8.40
N GLU A 155 9.62 -15.11 -7.52
CA GLU A 155 10.98 -15.56 -7.79
C GLU A 155 11.06 -17.09 -7.87
N VAL A 156 10.47 -17.79 -6.90
CA VAL A 156 10.37 -19.27 -6.92
C VAL A 156 9.62 -19.74 -8.15
N GLU A 157 8.48 -19.14 -8.46
CA GLU A 157 7.70 -19.44 -9.67
C GLU A 157 8.56 -19.27 -10.93
N ARG A 158 9.26 -18.14 -11.07
CA ARG A 158 10.16 -17.86 -12.20
C ARG A 158 11.26 -18.91 -12.31
N ARG A 159 11.89 -19.30 -11.21
CA ARG A 159 12.97 -20.30 -11.21
C ARG A 159 12.45 -21.69 -11.55
N LEU A 160 11.30 -22.10 -11.01
CA LEU A 160 10.66 -23.36 -11.38
C LEU A 160 10.37 -23.42 -12.87
N TRP A 161 9.79 -22.36 -13.43
CA TRP A 161 9.59 -22.24 -14.89
C TRP A 161 10.90 -22.37 -15.65
N GLN A 162 11.95 -21.62 -15.26
CA GLN A 162 13.25 -21.68 -15.92
C GLN A 162 13.88 -23.07 -15.88
N GLN A 163 13.79 -23.78 -14.75
CA GLN A 163 14.33 -25.13 -14.64
C GLN A 163 13.53 -26.13 -15.49
N MET A 164 12.20 -26.04 -15.48
CA MET A 164 11.36 -26.90 -16.31
C MET A 164 11.53 -26.67 -17.82
N THR A 165 11.85 -25.45 -18.25
CA THR A 165 12.15 -25.16 -19.66
C THR A 165 13.56 -25.61 -20.07
N ARG A 166 14.54 -25.55 -19.14
CA ARG A 166 15.93 -25.90 -19.44
C ARG A 166 16.21 -27.39 -19.35
N GLU A 167 15.68 -28.03 -18.32
CA GLU A 167 15.89 -29.46 -18.07
C GLU A 167 14.78 -30.23 -18.79
N ASN A 168 15.15 -31.17 -19.67
CA ASN A 168 14.18 -32.03 -20.33
C ASN A 168 13.55 -32.93 -19.27
N LEU A 169 12.26 -32.73 -19.00
CA LEU A 169 11.48 -33.51 -18.03
C LEU A 169 11.26 -34.98 -18.47
N GLY A 170 11.86 -35.39 -19.60
CA GLY A 170 11.68 -36.70 -20.22
C GLY A 170 10.33 -36.86 -20.93
N VAL A 171 9.52 -35.79 -20.92
CA VAL A 171 8.19 -35.69 -21.53
C VAL A 171 8.01 -34.24 -21.97
N GLU A 172 7.49 -34.00 -23.17
CA GLU A 172 7.03 -32.65 -23.55
C GLU A 172 5.77 -32.31 -22.74
N PRO A 173 5.87 -31.49 -21.68
CA PRO A 173 4.73 -31.24 -20.83
C PRO A 173 3.87 -30.16 -21.49
N GLY A 174 2.63 -30.48 -21.79
CA GLY A 174 1.65 -29.48 -22.19
C GLY A 174 1.52 -28.38 -21.11
N LEU A 175 1.10 -27.17 -21.53
CA LEU A 175 1.00 -26.00 -20.64
C LEU A 175 0.24 -26.29 -19.34
N VAL A 176 -0.83 -27.10 -19.41
CA VAL A 176 -1.65 -27.48 -18.24
C VAL A 176 -0.82 -28.26 -17.21
N LEU A 177 -0.01 -29.23 -17.66
CA LEU A 177 0.85 -30.01 -16.78
C LEU A 177 1.94 -29.12 -16.17
N CYS A 178 2.54 -28.22 -16.96
CA CYS A 178 3.52 -27.27 -16.43
C CYS A 178 2.95 -26.37 -15.33
N VAL A 179 1.75 -25.82 -15.53
CA VAL A 179 1.06 -25.00 -14.52
C VAL A 179 0.75 -25.83 -13.26
N ALA A 180 0.32 -27.09 -13.39
CA ALA A 180 0.08 -27.97 -12.25
C ALA A 180 1.35 -28.25 -11.45
N LEU A 181 2.46 -28.54 -12.13
CA LEU A 181 3.78 -28.77 -11.53
C LEU A 181 4.32 -27.53 -10.82
N VAL A 182 4.21 -26.34 -11.42
CA VAL A 182 4.60 -25.08 -10.77
C VAL A 182 3.75 -24.78 -9.55
N ASN A 183 2.43 -24.98 -9.62
CA ASN A 183 1.54 -24.82 -8.47
C ASN A 183 1.88 -25.81 -7.34
N HIS A 184 2.21 -27.05 -7.69
CA HIS A 184 2.69 -28.05 -6.74
C HIS A 184 4.01 -27.61 -6.07
N GLY A 185 5.01 -27.22 -6.87
CA GLY A 185 6.29 -26.73 -6.35
C GLY A 185 6.15 -25.51 -5.44
N MET A 186 5.28 -24.56 -5.81
CA MET A 186 4.95 -23.41 -4.98
C MET A 186 4.31 -23.80 -3.64
N ALA A 187 3.39 -24.77 -3.66
CA ALA A 187 2.74 -25.28 -2.46
C ALA A 187 3.73 -26.01 -1.54
N LEU A 188 4.62 -26.80 -2.12
CA LEU A 188 5.65 -27.55 -1.42
C LEU A 188 6.65 -26.59 -0.76
N TRP A 189 7.17 -25.63 -1.53
CA TRP A 189 8.09 -24.60 -1.03
C TRP A 189 7.49 -23.84 0.16
N ALA A 190 6.23 -23.42 0.06
CA ALA A 190 5.56 -22.71 1.15
C ALA A 190 5.33 -23.58 2.39
N ALA A 191 5.13 -24.88 2.23
CA ALA A 191 4.95 -25.81 3.34
C ALA A 191 6.27 -26.09 4.06
N LEU A 192 7.33 -26.41 3.31
CA LEU A 192 8.66 -26.67 3.85
C LEU A 192 9.25 -25.42 4.53
N ARG A 193 9.08 -24.22 3.94
CA ARG A 193 9.54 -22.97 4.56
C ARG A 193 8.87 -22.68 5.91
N ARG A 194 7.60 -23.10 6.11
CA ARG A 194 6.90 -22.94 7.39
C ARG A 194 7.28 -24.01 8.42
N GLY A 195 7.58 -25.22 7.97
CA GLY A 195 7.97 -26.34 8.84
C GLY A 195 9.35 -26.20 9.47
N GLY A 196 10.21 -25.34 8.88
CA GLY A 196 11.62 -25.24 9.27
C GLY A 196 12.43 -26.48 8.87
N SER A 197 13.74 -26.45 9.12
CA SER A 197 14.63 -27.61 8.95
C SER A 197 14.41 -28.62 10.07
N GLY A 198 13.23 -29.24 10.09
CA GLY A 198 12.94 -30.35 10.99
C GLY A 198 13.66 -31.64 10.57
N PRO A 199 13.73 -32.65 11.45
CA PRO A 199 14.23 -33.99 11.09
C PRO A 199 13.52 -34.54 9.86
N GLY A 200 14.22 -35.37 9.07
CA GLY A 200 13.78 -35.84 7.74
C GLY A 200 12.35 -36.41 7.73
N ASP A 201 11.95 -37.12 8.78
CA ASP A 201 10.60 -37.69 8.92
C ASP A 201 9.48 -36.62 8.86
N ARG A 202 9.72 -35.42 9.40
CA ARG A 202 8.75 -34.32 9.33
C ARG A 202 8.69 -33.72 7.92
N GLN A 203 9.81 -33.69 7.20
CA GLN A 203 9.83 -33.17 5.83
C GLN A 203 9.06 -34.10 4.89
N GLU A 204 9.27 -35.42 4.99
CA GLU A 204 8.51 -36.40 4.19
C GLU A 204 7.01 -36.35 4.47
N GLN A 205 6.60 -36.16 5.74
CA GLN A 205 5.19 -35.96 6.08
C GLN A 205 4.59 -34.71 5.42
N VAL A 206 5.33 -33.61 5.38
CA VAL A 206 4.90 -32.37 4.72
C VAL A 206 4.80 -32.56 3.21
N VAL A 207 5.77 -33.24 2.59
CA VAL A 207 5.74 -33.58 1.15
C VAL A 207 4.50 -34.40 0.85
N ALA A 208 4.27 -35.50 1.57
CA ALA A 208 3.12 -36.37 1.38
C ALA A 208 1.78 -35.62 1.54
N GLN A 209 1.68 -34.73 2.53
CA GLN A 209 0.48 -33.91 2.74
C GLN A 209 0.23 -32.96 1.56
N VAL A 210 1.28 -32.31 1.03
CA VAL A 210 1.16 -31.40 -0.12
C VAL A 210 0.79 -32.17 -1.38
N GLU A 211 1.40 -33.32 -1.63
CA GLU A 211 1.08 -34.18 -2.77
C GLU A 211 -0.37 -34.68 -2.72
N ALA A 212 -0.83 -35.14 -1.55
CA ALA A 212 -2.21 -35.55 -1.35
C ALA A 212 -3.19 -34.39 -1.61
N ARG A 213 -2.91 -33.18 -1.09
CA ARG A 213 -3.75 -32.00 -1.27
C ARG A 213 -3.78 -31.50 -2.72
N THR A 214 -2.65 -31.56 -3.41
CA THR A 214 -2.55 -31.07 -4.81
C THR A 214 -3.00 -32.11 -5.82
N GLY A 215 -3.07 -33.39 -5.45
CA GLY A 215 -3.41 -34.48 -6.36
C GLY A 215 -2.36 -34.71 -7.45
N ILE A 216 -1.16 -34.14 -7.33
CA ILE A 216 -0.19 -34.07 -8.43
C ILE A 216 0.25 -35.46 -8.93
N ARG A 217 0.31 -36.46 -8.02
CA ARG A 217 0.68 -37.85 -8.37
C ARG A 217 -0.31 -38.53 -9.32
N ARG A 218 -1.55 -38.04 -9.41
CA ARG A 218 -2.55 -38.52 -10.38
C ARG A 218 -2.47 -37.81 -11.72
N ALA A 219 -1.90 -36.59 -11.73
CA ALA A 219 -1.92 -35.69 -12.87
C ALA A 219 -0.58 -35.63 -13.62
N ALA A 220 0.53 -36.02 -12.98
CA ALA A 220 1.88 -35.89 -13.50
C ALA A 220 2.68 -37.20 -13.35
N PRO A 221 3.56 -37.52 -14.33
CA PRO A 221 4.52 -38.61 -14.18
C PRO A 221 5.40 -38.44 -12.94
N LYS A 222 5.68 -39.55 -12.25
CA LYS A 222 6.53 -39.57 -11.05
C LYS A 222 7.86 -38.81 -11.22
N PRO A 223 8.62 -38.97 -12.33
CA PRO A 223 9.88 -38.23 -12.53
C PRO A 223 9.70 -36.71 -12.53
N ALA A 224 8.60 -36.20 -13.08
CA ALA A 224 8.33 -34.76 -13.11
C ALA A 224 8.00 -34.21 -11.72
N VAL A 225 7.30 -34.99 -10.89
CA VAL A 225 7.01 -34.62 -9.49
C VAL A 225 8.30 -34.61 -8.67
N GLU A 226 9.14 -35.64 -8.80
CA GLU A 226 10.44 -35.74 -8.13
C GLU A 226 11.40 -34.62 -8.57
N PHE A 227 11.38 -34.26 -9.85
CA PHE A 227 12.14 -33.13 -10.37
C PHE A 227 11.74 -31.81 -9.71
N VAL A 228 10.43 -31.52 -9.62
CA VAL A 228 9.94 -30.30 -8.97
C VAL A 228 10.31 -30.28 -7.49
N ARG A 229 10.20 -31.43 -6.81
CA ARG A 229 10.63 -31.57 -5.41
C ARG A 229 12.11 -31.22 -5.25
N SER A 230 12.98 -31.82 -6.06
CA SER A 230 14.42 -31.52 -6.05
C SER A 230 14.72 -30.04 -6.32
N CYS A 231 14.01 -29.42 -7.26
CA CYS A 231 14.12 -27.99 -7.51
C CYS A 231 13.75 -27.16 -6.28
N VAL A 232 12.65 -27.49 -5.59
CA VAL A 232 12.22 -26.80 -4.37
C VAL A 232 13.25 -26.96 -3.24
N GLU A 233 13.81 -28.14 -3.06
CA GLU A 233 14.85 -28.41 -2.06
C GLU A 233 16.12 -27.60 -2.34
N ARG A 234 16.58 -27.55 -3.59
CA ARG A 234 17.67 -26.66 -4.03
C ARG A 234 17.36 -25.20 -3.71
N LEU A 235 16.14 -24.74 -4.05
CA LEU A 235 15.64 -23.39 -3.76
C LEU A 235 15.38 -23.10 -2.26
N LEU A 236 15.51 -24.08 -1.37
CA LEU A 236 15.51 -23.86 0.07
C LEU A 236 16.93 -23.83 0.61
N ALA A 237 17.85 -24.62 0.05
CA ALA A 237 19.22 -24.77 0.52
C ALA A 237 20.13 -23.55 0.26
N GLU A 238 19.95 -22.80 -0.84
CA GLU A 238 20.77 -21.58 -1.08
C GLU A 238 20.55 -20.51 0.02
N PRO A 239 21.59 -19.76 0.40
CA PRO A 239 21.48 -18.68 1.38
C PRO A 239 20.61 -17.52 0.87
N GLU A 240 19.91 -16.84 1.79
CA GLU A 240 19.06 -15.68 1.44
C GLU A 240 19.84 -14.51 0.82
N SER A 241 21.17 -14.44 1.00
CA SER A 241 22.05 -13.40 0.44
C SER A 241 22.39 -13.59 -1.04
N SER A 242 22.19 -14.79 -1.60
CA SER A 242 22.44 -15.10 -3.01
C SER A 242 21.16 -15.03 -3.86
N ARG A 243 20.06 -14.51 -3.31
CA ARG A 243 18.70 -14.55 -3.88
C ARG A 243 18.06 -13.17 -3.95
#